data_AF-A0A7W1THL6-F1
#
_entry.id   AF-A0A7W1THL6-F1
#
_cell.length_a   1.000
_cell.length_b   1.000
_cell.length_c   1.000
_cell.angle_alpha   90.00
_cell.angle_beta   90.00
_cell.angle_gamma   90.00
#
_symmetry.space_group_name_H-M   'P 1'
#
loop_
_entity.id
_entity.type
_entity.pdbx_description
1 polymer ?
#
loop_
_entity_poly.entity_id
_entity_poly.type
_entity_poly.pdbx_seq_one_letter_code
_entity_poly.pdbx_strand_id
1 'polypeptide(L)'
;MAQVKTGVSLDAELFTAAEQLAQELHLTRSGLYARALHELIERERSQELLKGLNAEYSDQLDPEDEALLRGVRRTMRRVADPWE
;
A
#
# COMPACT_ATOMS: atom_id res chain seq x y z
N MET A 1 22.11 15.14 -7.89
CA MET A 1 20.86 15.88 -7.60
C MET A 1 21.12 16.89 -6.50
N ALA A 2 20.44 18.04 -6.51
CA ALA A 2 20.59 19.04 -5.46
C ALA A 2 19.91 18.57 -4.16
N GLN A 3 20.57 18.77 -3.02
CA GLN A 3 20.01 18.45 -1.71
C GLN A 3 19.35 19.69 -1.11
N VAL A 4 18.06 19.58 -0.76
CA VAL A 4 17.27 20.65 -0.15
C VAL A 4 17.10 20.36 1.34
N LYS A 5 17.31 21.37 2.19
CA LYS A 5 17.02 21.28 3.63
C LYS A 5 15.69 21.97 3.91
N THR A 6 14.83 21.29 4.65
CA THR A 6 13.53 21.81 5.08
C THR A 6 13.32 21.48 6.55
N GLY A 7 12.61 22.34 7.26
CA GLY A 7 12.14 22.09 8.61
C GLY A 7 10.68 21.64 8.56
N VAL A 8 10.36 20.54 9.25
CA VAL A 8 8.99 20.05 9.39
C VAL A 8 8.61 20.03 10.86
N SER A 9 7.34 20.28 11.15
CA SER A 9 6.79 20.08 12.49
C SER A 9 6.44 18.60 12.65
N LEU A 10 6.91 17.98 13.73
CA LEU A 10 6.62 16.59 14.07
C LEU A 10 6.18 16.53 15.52
N ASP A 11 5.32 15.55 15.81
CA ASP A 11 5.02 15.19 17.18
C ASP A 11 6.30 14.74 17.92
N ALA A 12 6.40 15.06 19.22
CA ALA A 12 7.59 14.79 20.02
C ALA A 12 7.85 13.29 20.22
N GLU A 13 6.80 12.49 20.37
CA GLU A 13 6.90 11.04 20.51
C GLU A 13 7.35 10.42 19.18
N LEU A 14 6.76 10.89 18.07
CA LEU A 14 7.15 10.45 16.73
C LEU A 14 8.61 10.77 16.41
N PHE A 15 9.07 11.98 16.74
CA PHE A 15 10.46 12.37 16.57
C PHE A 15 11.38 11.44 17.37
N THR A 16 11.07 11.20 18.65
CA THR A 16 11.87 10.35 19.52
C THR A 16 11.97 8.92 18.99
N ALA A 17 10.84 8.34 18.57
CA ALA A 17 10.80 7.00 17.97
C ALA A 17 11.61 6.93 16.67
N ALA A 18 11.54 7.96 15.82
CA ALA A 18 12.33 8.03 14.60
C ALA A 18 13.84 8.13 14.87
N GLU A 19 14.27 8.91 15.88
CA GLU A 19 15.69 8.98 16.24
C GLU A 19 16.23 7.65 16.77
N GLN A 20 15.45 6.93 17.59
CA GLN A 20 15.83 5.60 18.07
C GLN A 20 15.97 4.61 16.92
N LEU A 21 14.97 4.57 16.02
CA LEU A 21 15.02 3.70 14.85
C LEU A 21 16.18 4.04 13.92
N ALA A 22 16.51 5.32 13.75
CA ALA A 22 17.66 5.73 12.95
C ALA A 22 18.97 5.18 13.53
N GLN A 23 19.12 5.22 14.86
CA GLN A 23 20.28 4.67 15.55
C GLN A 23 20.38 3.15 15.40
N GLU A 24 19.28 2.43 15.61
CA GLU A 24 19.19 0.97 15.47
C GLU A 24 19.55 0.51 14.05
N LEU A 25 19.10 1.25 13.03
CA LEU A 25 19.37 0.95 11.63
C LEU A 25 20.70 1.53 11.13
N HIS A 26 21.47 2.20 12.00
CA HIS A 26 22.71 2.90 11.65
C HIS A 26 22.55 3.91 10.51
N LEU A 27 21.40 4.58 10.44
CA LEU A 27 21.09 5.60 9.47
C LEU A 27 21.26 7.00 10.06
N THR A 28 21.61 7.95 9.21
CA THR A 28 21.44 9.36 9.59
C THR A 28 19.95 9.68 9.67
N ARG A 29 19.59 10.62 10.53
CA ARG A 29 18.24 11.16 10.64
C ARG A 29 17.62 11.50 9.28
N SER A 30 18.32 12.28 8.46
CA SER A 30 17.88 12.63 7.10
C SER A 30 17.74 11.42 6.18
N GLY A 31 18.58 10.40 6.36
CA GLY A 31 18.51 9.15 5.60
C GLY A 31 17.27 8.34 5.94
N LEU A 32 16.93 8.21 7.23
CA LEU A 32 15.69 7.56 7.66
C LEU A 32 14.45 8.27 7.10
N TYR A 33 14.37 9.60 7.26
CA TYR A 33 13.23 10.37 6.74
C TYR A 33 13.10 10.29 5.22
N ALA A 34 14.21 10.38 4.48
CA ALA A 34 14.19 10.23 3.03
C ALA A 34 13.70 8.85 2.60
N ARG A 35 14.14 7.78 3.29
CA ARG A 35 13.68 6.42 3.04
C ARG A 35 12.19 6.26 3.30
N ALA A 36 11.70 6.76 4.44
CA ALA A 36 10.29 6.69 4.80
C ALA A 36 9.40 7.44 3.79
N LEU A 37 9.82 8.63 3.34
CA LEU A 37 9.11 9.39 2.32
C LEU A 37 9.08 8.65 0.97
N HIS A 38 10.20 8.05 0.56
CA HIS A 38 10.25 7.27 -0.67
C HIS A 38 9.28 6.08 -0.63
N GLU A 39 9.29 5.32 0.47
CA GLU A 39 8.40 4.18 0.65
C GLU A 39 6.92 4.58 0.66
N LEU A 40 6.59 5.69 1.34
CA LEU A 40 5.23 6.23 1.35
C LEU A 40 4.78 6.64 -0.06
N ILE A 41 5.59 7.42 -0.78
CA ILE A 41 5.26 7.90 -2.13
C ILE A 41 5.04 6.72 -3.08
N GLU A 42 5.92 5.73 -3.06
CA GLU A 42 5.77 4.55 -3.93
C GLU A 42 4.54 3.72 -3.58
N ARG A 43 4.21 3.59 -2.28
CA ARG A 43 2.98 2.94 -1.84
C ARG A 43 1.73 3.67 -2.33
N GLU A 44 1.67 4.99 -2.18
CA GLU A 44 0.52 5.78 -2.64
C GLU A 44 0.37 5.71 -4.17
N ARG A 45 1.48 5.80 -4.93
CA ARG A 45 1.47 5.62 -6.39
C ARG A 45 0.93 4.25 -6.79
N SER A 46 1.36 3.19 -6.11
CA SER A 46 0.87 1.84 -6.37
C SER A 46 -0.63 1.73 -6.10
N GLN A 47 -1.13 2.34 -5.03
CA GLN A 47 -2.56 2.38 -4.73
C GLN A 47 -3.36 3.21 -5.75
N GLU A 48 -2.83 4.33 -6.22
CA GLU A 48 -3.47 5.14 -7.27
C GLU A 48 -3.57 4.36 -8.59
N LEU A 49 -2.52 3.66 -8.98
CA LEU A 49 -2.55 2.78 -10.16
C LEU A 49 -3.61 1.67 -10.01
N LEU A 50 -3.69 1.02 -8.84
CA LEU A 50 -4.71 0.03 -8.56
C LEU A 50 -6.12 0.62 -8.58
N LYS A 51 -6.32 1.83 -8.04
CA LYS A 51 -7.61 2.54 -8.08
C LYS A 51 -7.98 2.92 -9.51
N GLY A 52 -7.04 3.38 -10.32
CA GLY A 52 -7.26 3.69 -11.74
C GLY A 52 -7.65 2.45 -12.54
N LEU A 53 -6.93 1.34 -12.35
CA LEU A 53 -7.27 0.06 -12.95
C LEU A 53 -8.67 -0.39 -12.53
N ASN A 54 -8.96 -0.40 -11.23
CA ASN A 54 -10.28 -0.79 -10.75
C ASN A 54 -11.39 0.14 -11.27
N ALA A 55 -11.14 1.45 -11.42
CA ALA A 55 -12.13 2.36 -11.98
C ALA A 55 -12.46 2.02 -13.43
N GLU A 56 -11.45 1.75 -14.26
CA GLU A 56 -11.65 1.41 -15.68
C GLU A 56 -12.33 0.05 -15.89
N TYR A 57 -12.08 -0.91 -15.00
CA TYR A 57 -12.71 -2.25 -15.04
C TYR A 57 -13.97 -2.39 -14.17
N SER A 58 -14.34 -1.37 -13.38
CA SER A 58 -15.48 -1.46 -12.46
C SER A 58 -16.84 -1.43 -13.14
N ASP A 59 -16.92 -0.84 -14.34
CA ASP A 59 -18.20 -0.57 -14.99
C ASP A 59 -18.64 -1.62 -16.02
N GLN A 60 -17.84 -2.64 -16.34
CA GLN A 60 -18.23 -3.63 -17.35
C GLN A 60 -17.74 -5.04 -17.00
N LEU A 61 -18.55 -5.77 -16.23
CA LEU A 61 -18.58 -7.23 -16.34
C LEU A 61 -19.43 -7.57 -17.56
N ASP A 62 -18.83 -8.15 -18.59
CA ASP A 62 -19.62 -8.73 -19.67
C ASP A 62 -20.50 -9.87 -19.09
N PRO A 63 -21.71 -10.13 -19.62
CA PRO A 63 -22.48 -11.35 -19.35
C PRO A 63 -21.64 -12.64 -19.26
N GLU A 64 -20.57 -12.79 -20.06
CA GLU A 64 -19.63 -13.91 -19.96
C GLU A 64 -18.84 -13.92 -18.64
N ASP A 65 -18.31 -12.77 -18.22
CA ASP A 65 -17.59 -12.63 -16.94
C ASP A 65 -18.52 -12.88 -15.75
N GLU A 66 -19.78 -12.43 -15.83
CA GLU A 66 -20.76 -12.76 -14.81
C GLU A 66 -21.05 -14.27 -14.74
N ALA A 67 -21.15 -14.95 -15.90
CA ALA A 67 -21.39 -16.38 -15.96
C ALA A 67 -20.21 -17.16 -15.35
N LEU A 68 -18.98 -16.73 -15.65
CA LEU A 68 -17.76 -17.27 -15.08
C LEU A 68 -17.71 -17.07 -13.56
N LEU A 69 -17.96 -15.85 -13.06
CA LEU A 69 -17.99 -15.55 -11.63
C LEU A 69 -19.07 -16.34 -10.88
N ARG A 70 -20.25 -16.56 -11.49
CA ARG A 70 -21.30 -17.44 -10.93
C ARG A 70 -20.84 -18.89 -10.85
N GLY A 71 -20.05 -19.37 -11.81
CA GLY A 71 -19.40 -20.68 -11.76
C GLY A 71 -18.40 -20.79 -10.61
N VAL A 72 -17.47 -19.84 -10.53
CA VAL A 72 -16.43 -19.79 -9.49
C VAL A 72 -17.03 -19.72 -8.09
N ARG A 73 -18.04 -18.86 -7.85
CA ARG A 73 -18.72 -18.75 -6.55
C ARG A 73 -19.41 -20.04 -6.13
N ARG A 74 -20.00 -20.79 -7.07
CA ARG A 74 -20.64 -22.10 -6.79
C ARG A 74 -19.60 -23.15 -6.38
N THR A 75 -18.46 -23.18 -7.05
CA THR A 75 -17.37 -24.08 -6.70
C THR A 75 -16.74 -23.70 -5.37
N MET A 76 -16.46 -22.42 -5.13
CA MET A 76 -15.90 -21.94 -3.87
C MET A 76 -16.80 -22.23 -2.67
N ARG A 77 -18.13 -22.10 -2.79
CA ARG A 77 -19.06 -22.50 -1.72
C ARG A 77 -18.97 -23.99 -1.36
N ARG A 78 -18.74 -24.86 -2.35
CA ARG A 78 -18.57 -26.30 -2.13
C ARG A 78 -17.24 -26.66 -1.49
N VAL A 79 -16.22 -25.83 -1.68
CA VAL A 79 -14.87 -26.02 -1.10
C VAL A 79 -14.76 -25.36 0.29
N ALA A 80 -15.58 -24.33 0.55
CA ALA A 80 -15.60 -23.58 1.81
C ALA A 80 -16.37 -24.28 2.95
N ASP A 81 -17.02 -25.43 2.69
CA ASP A 81 -17.48 -26.37 3.72
C ASP A 81 -16.61 -27.64 3.74
N PRO A 82 -15.43 -27.65 4.40
CA PRO A 82 -14.69 -28.87 4.66
C PRO A 82 -15.01 -29.51 6.03
N TRP A 83 -16.03 -29.03 6.78
CA TRP A 83 -16.31 -29.50 8.15
C TRP A 83 -17.81 -29.72 8.43
N GLU A 84 -18.43 -30.69 7.75
CA GLU A 84 -19.56 -31.46 8.30
C GLU A 84 -19.11 -32.88 8.67
#